data_AF-A0A4W6C0C4-F1
#
_entry.id   AF-A0A4W6C0C4-F1
#
_cell.length_a   1.000
_cell.length_b   1.000
_cell.length_c   1.000
_cell.angle_alpha   90.00
_cell.angle_beta   90.00
_cell.angle_gamma   90.00
#
_symmetry.space_group_name_H-M   'P 1'
#
loop_
_entity.id
_entity.type
_entity.pdbx_description
1 polymer ?
#
loop_
_entity_poly.entity_id
_entity_poly.type
_entity_poly.pdbx_seq_one_letter_code
_entity_poly.pdbx_strand_id
1 'polypeptide(L)'
;LVAMSTRDRIRAIRDLPMSFEEKKHIRWVLNHNQLKVINFHVSVILGTKCGYGIRSARQTLELWHGIMKEIGGKFGTSVLSYFVFLKWLLMFNIFSFLVNFGFITIPLLVYDPLPNIPPNVSFRGLEILTGAGYFNYTVMYYGGYSNETLVGLVEYNMQLAYFFTIAVYMVLCGIVLIFSMASSFKTNYVLAEPTSSGAWQLLCSWDFSMTNERAVRQRKNNLRESLSEKAQRELLTLSEKLKHFGVHLGSWLLSTGLAVGCGASIYFLCQYEQQTLLVPFVVSLMNLVVPLLYSLFNKFEQYSSQRRQIYALVVRNVLLRMSILGVLCYYWMNVVCWESMVGQALYRLVIVDFLFITLGSFFGEFLSNVIGTRILPRLGVPEFDIARNVLELIYAQTLAWIGIYFSPLLPAIQIVKFFILFYLKKISLTQNCQPPRRTGRAAQMQTTFIALLFFPFFVGALSMVAYTAWRLTPSEQCGPFRGLNNTFSVVGIWIDDLEKIPGSQWVVWIYQNVIRSEIFYFLITIIILVIIYIFWQVAQGRKELIGLLRQQIVNVSVFEKCPLKLSLSELFFFFLK
;
A
#
# COMPACT_ATOMS: atom_id res chain seq x y z
N LEU A 1 31.79 44.15 9.62
CA LEU A 1 31.45 42.70 9.77
C LEU A 1 30.04 42.45 10.33
N VAL A 2 29.56 43.16 11.36
CA VAL A 2 28.26 42.86 12.01
C VAL A 2 27.04 43.14 11.13
N ALA A 3 27.10 44.16 10.26
CA ALA A 3 25.99 44.54 9.36
C ALA A 3 25.90 43.70 8.07
N MET A 4 26.80 42.74 7.86
CA MET A 4 26.88 41.94 6.62
C MET A 4 26.10 40.62 6.73
N SER A 5 25.62 40.12 5.59
CA SER A 5 24.99 38.79 5.51
C SER A 5 25.95 37.69 6.01
N THR A 6 25.42 36.60 6.55
CA THR A 6 26.22 35.51 7.14
C THR A 6 27.25 34.94 6.16
N ARG A 7 26.91 34.88 4.85
CA ARG A 7 27.81 34.35 3.81
C ARG A 7 28.93 35.34 3.49
N ASP A 8 28.61 36.62 3.34
CA ASP A 8 29.60 37.64 2.98
C ASP A 8 30.56 37.92 4.14
N ARG A 9 30.06 37.83 5.38
CA ARG A 9 30.87 37.90 6.60
C ARG A 9 31.89 36.76 6.69
N ILE A 10 31.52 35.54 6.29
CA ILE A 10 32.45 34.39 6.30
C ILE A 10 33.54 34.54 5.24
N ARG A 11 33.21 35.09 4.06
CA ARG A 11 34.21 35.40 3.03
C ARG A 11 35.15 36.50 3.51
N ALA A 12 34.63 37.62 4.00
CA ALA A 12 35.44 38.72 4.51
C ALA A 12 36.40 38.30 5.64
N ILE A 13 35.99 37.40 6.54
CA ILE A 13 36.88 36.88 7.60
C ILE A 13 37.96 35.94 7.03
N ARG A 14 37.65 35.20 5.96
CA ARG A 14 38.60 34.31 5.31
C ARG A 14 39.73 35.07 4.64
N ASP A 15 39.39 36.21 4.03
CA ASP A 15 40.29 37.02 3.21
C ASP A 15 41.22 37.95 4.03
N LEU A 16 41.06 38.01 5.36
CA LEU A 16 41.96 38.77 6.24
C LEU A 16 43.37 38.15 6.29
N PRO A 17 44.45 38.94 6.22
CA PRO A 17 45.83 38.45 6.28
C PRO A 17 46.27 38.25 7.74
N MET A 18 45.65 37.30 8.43
CA MET A 18 45.94 37.00 9.83
C MET A 18 45.88 35.50 10.12
N SER A 19 46.41 35.11 11.28
CA SER A 19 46.52 33.70 11.67
C SER A 19 45.15 33.04 11.86
N PHE A 20 45.10 31.71 11.73
CA PHE A 20 43.84 30.97 11.81
C PHE A 20 43.19 31.06 13.21
N GLU A 21 43.99 31.12 14.27
CA GLU A 21 43.49 31.25 15.65
C GLU A 21 42.80 32.60 15.89
N GLU A 22 43.37 33.69 15.37
CA GLU A 22 42.76 35.01 15.50
C GLU A 22 41.44 35.10 14.72
N LYS A 23 41.38 34.50 13.52
CA LYS A 23 40.12 34.39 12.75
C LYS A 23 39.05 33.60 13.50
N LYS A 24 39.44 32.56 14.24
CA LYS A 24 38.55 31.75 15.08
C LYS A 24 38.04 32.56 16.28
N HIS A 25 38.91 33.34 16.92
CA HIS A 25 38.54 34.23 18.02
C HIS A 25 37.56 35.32 17.56
N ILE A 26 37.83 35.99 16.42
CA ILE A 26 36.92 36.99 15.83
C ILE A 26 35.54 36.38 15.52
N ARG A 27 35.51 35.16 14.96
CA ARG A 27 34.25 34.45 14.68
C ARG A 27 33.47 34.13 15.95
N TRP A 28 34.17 33.76 17.02
CA TRP A 28 33.57 33.47 18.33
C TRP A 28 32.98 34.73 18.98
N VAL A 29 33.73 35.83 19.03
CA VAL A 29 33.28 37.12 19.58
C VAL A 29 32.07 37.69 18.83
N LEU A 30 32.06 37.60 17.49
CA LEU A 30 30.93 38.05 16.66
C LEU A 30 29.66 37.23 16.87
N ASN A 31 29.78 35.93 17.15
CA ASN A 31 28.63 35.08 17.47
C ASN A 31 28.07 35.37 18.86
N HIS A 32 28.95 35.68 19.82
CA HIS A 32 28.54 35.99 21.19
C HIS A 32 27.78 37.32 21.29
N ASN A 33 28.14 38.31 20.47
CA ASN A 33 27.41 39.59 20.42
C ASN A 33 26.07 39.50 19.67
N GLN A 34 25.87 38.54 18.75
CA GLN A 34 24.53 38.28 18.19
C GLN A 34 23.57 37.67 19.21
N LEU A 35 24.07 36.98 20.24
CA LEU A 35 23.24 36.42 21.32
C LEU A 35 22.67 37.49 22.28
N LYS A 36 23.25 38.69 22.36
CA LYS A 36 22.70 39.79 23.19
C LYS A 36 21.59 40.59 22.50
N VAL A 37 21.51 40.60 21.17
CA VAL A 37 20.47 41.33 20.42
C VAL A 37 19.17 40.51 20.25
N ILE A 38 19.17 39.23 20.64
CA ILE A 38 18.00 38.33 20.54
C ILE A 38 17.05 38.46 21.74
N ASN A 39 17.35 39.30 22.74
CA ASN A 39 16.49 39.47 23.92
C ASN A 39 15.31 40.46 23.75
N PHE A 40 15.12 41.08 22.58
CA PHE A 40 14.00 42.01 22.35
C PHE A 40 12.89 41.47 21.42
N HIS A 41 13.01 40.23 20.92
CA HIS A 41 11.99 39.59 20.08
C HIS A 41 11.27 38.42 20.79
N VAL A 42 11.05 38.55 22.10
CA VAL A 42 10.41 37.50 22.92
C VAL A 42 8.88 37.47 22.76
N SER A 43 8.26 38.49 22.13
CA SER A 43 6.80 38.55 21.97
C SER A 43 6.24 37.85 20.72
N VAL A 44 7.08 37.31 19.83
CA VAL A 44 6.64 36.59 18.60
C VAL A 44 6.90 35.07 18.69
N ILE A 45 7.54 34.59 19.75
CA ILE A 45 7.93 33.18 19.95
C ILE A 45 6.81 32.35 20.61
N LEU A 46 5.59 32.87 20.76
CA LEU A 46 4.47 32.07 21.24
C LEU A 46 3.82 31.22 20.12
N GLY A 47 3.97 31.62 18.84
CA GLY A 47 3.50 30.82 17.69
C GLY A 47 4.45 29.69 17.28
N THR A 48 5.73 29.77 17.63
CA THR A 48 6.76 28.79 17.23
C THR A 48 6.97 27.66 18.25
N LYS A 49 6.52 27.82 19.50
CA LYS A 49 6.49 26.72 20.49
C LYS A 49 5.52 25.60 20.10
N CYS A 50 4.42 25.92 19.41
CA CYS A 50 3.52 24.92 18.84
C CYS A 50 4.22 24.12 17.72
N GLY A 51 5.05 24.77 16.89
CA GLY A 51 5.83 24.10 15.85
C GLY A 51 6.92 23.17 16.39
N TYR A 52 7.61 23.54 17.47
CA TYR A 52 8.58 22.66 18.14
C TYR A 52 7.91 21.54 18.93
N GLY A 53 6.77 21.81 19.57
CA GLY A 53 5.91 20.79 20.18
C GLY A 53 5.41 19.77 19.16
N ILE A 54 4.99 20.21 17.98
CA ILE A 54 4.56 19.34 16.87
C ILE A 54 5.75 18.61 16.23
N ARG A 55 6.94 19.22 16.12
CA ARG A 55 8.15 18.55 15.61
C ARG A 55 8.71 17.52 16.60
N SER A 56 8.69 17.84 17.89
CA SER A 56 9.08 16.94 18.98
C SER A 56 8.05 15.83 19.14
N ALA A 57 6.75 16.16 19.08
CA ALA A 57 5.66 15.19 19.03
C ALA A 57 5.82 14.27 17.83
N ARG A 58 6.18 14.80 16.65
CA ARG A 58 6.44 14.04 15.41
C ARG A 58 7.69 13.15 15.51
N GLN A 59 8.70 13.53 16.29
CA GLN A 59 9.87 12.69 16.63
C GLN A 59 9.53 11.60 17.66
N THR A 60 8.65 11.87 18.63
CA THR A 60 8.11 10.85 19.56
C THR A 60 7.01 9.97 18.92
N LEU A 61 6.31 10.47 17.89
CA LEU A 61 5.32 9.76 17.06
C LEU A 61 5.96 8.96 15.93
N GLU A 62 7.29 8.85 15.88
CA GLU A 62 7.93 7.87 15.00
C GLU A 62 7.75 6.46 15.55
N LEU A 63 6.49 6.03 15.59
CA LEU A 63 6.04 4.69 15.96
C LEU A 63 6.94 3.67 15.27
N TRP A 64 7.61 2.86 16.09
CA TRP A 64 8.52 1.78 15.70
C TRP A 64 9.79 2.14 14.92
N HIS A 65 10.26 3.39 14.92
CA HIS A 65 11.51 3.76 14.20
C HIS A 65 12.71 2.90 14.63
N GLY A 66 12.92 2.74 15.94
CA GLY A 66 14.02 1.93 16.47
C GLY A 66 13.94 0.46 16.04
N ILE A 67 12.74 -0.13 16.14
CA ILE A 67 12.48 -1.52 15.74
C ILE A 67 12.71 -1.71 14.23
N MET A 68 12.23 -0.78 13.40
CA MET A 68 12.44 -0.84 11.96
C MET A 68 13.92 -0.69 11.59
N LYS A 69 14.67 0.18 12.28
CA LYS A 69 16.11 0.32 12.08
C LYS A 69 16.86 -0.97 12.44
N GLU A 70 16.46 -1.63 13.51
CA GLU A 70 17.01 -2.93 13.91
C GLU A 70 16.69 -4.02 12.87
N ILE A 71 15.44 -4.12 12.41
CA ILE A 71 15.01 -5.07 11.39
C ILE A 71 15.76 -4.83 10.07
N GLY A 72 15.87 -3.57 9.65
CA GLY A 72 16.61 -3.19 8.44
C GLY A 72 18.10 -3.52 8.52
N GLY A 73 18.70 -3.38 9.70
CA GLY A 73 20.10 -3.75 9.94
C GLY A 73 20.34 -5.25 9.94
N LYS A 74 19.44 -6.05 10.54
CA LYS A 74 19.60 -7.51 10.69
C LYS A 74 19.12 -8.32 9.46
N PHE A 75 17.98 -7.95 8.89
CA PHE A 75 17.29 -8.72 7.85
C PHE A 75 17.32 -8.05 6.46
N GLY A 76 17.87 -6.83 6.38
CA GLY A 76 18.05 -6.09 5.15
C GLY A 76 16.88 -5.20 4.78
N THR A 77 17.12 -4.37 3.77
CA THR A 77 16.22 -3.29 3.36
C THR A 77 14.90 -3.79 2.75
N SER A 78 14.88 -5.01 2.19
CA SER A 78 13.69 -5.58 1.55
C SER A 78 12.59 -5.94 2.55
N VAL A 79 12.99 -6.51 3.68
CA VAL A 79 12.08 -6.83 4.80
C VAL A 79 11.63 -5.54 5.47
N LEU A 80 12.52 -4.54 5.59
CA LEU A 80 12.14 -3.21 6.05
C LEU A 80 11.03 -2.57 5.20
N SER A 81 11.07 -2.71 3.86
CA SER A 81 10.02 -2.17 2.99
C SER A 81 8.62 -2.72 3.32
N TYR A 82 8.51 -3.96 3.80
CA TYR A 82 7.24 -4.53 4.26
C TYR A 82 6.71 -3.81 5.51
N PHE A 83 7.55 -3.62 6.53
CA PHE A 83 7.13 -2.94 7.77
C PHE A 83 6.84 -1.45 7.55
N VAL A 84 7.57 -0.80 6.64
CA VAL A 84 7.27 0.57 6.20
C VAL A 84 5.90 0.62 5.52
N PHE A 85 5.59 -0.34 4.65
CA PHE A 85 4.28 -0.44 4.00
C PHE A 85 3.15 -0.71 5.01
N LEU A 86 3.35 -1.62 5.96
CA LEU A 86 2.40 -1.89 7.05
C LEU A 86 2.15 -0.66 7.92
N LYS A 87 3.20 0.08 8.29
CA LYS A 87 3.07 1.35 9.03
C LYS A 87 2.31 2.39 8.23
N TRP A 88 2.56 2.49 6.92
CA TRP A 88 1.83 3.40 6.05
C TRP A 88 0.34 3.06 6.00
N LEU A 89 -0.02 1.77 5.88
CA LEU A 89 -1.42 1.31 5.95
C LEU A 89 -2.07 1.58 7.31
N LEU A 90 -1.35 1.39 8.41
CA LEU A 90 -1.83 1.74 9.75
C LEU A 90 -2.20 3.22 9.84
N MET A 91 -1.29 4.12 9.42
CA MET A 91 -1.55 5.56 9.42
C MET A 91 -2.72 5.94 8.50
N PHE A 92 -2.84 5.24 7.36
CA PHE A 92 -3.95 5.41 6.44
C PHE A 92 -5.31 5.06 7.08
N ASN A 93 -5.38 3.96 7.85
CA ASN A 93 -6.60 3.56 8.55
C ASN A 93 -6.90 4.45 9.76
N ILE A 94 -5.88 5.01 10.43
CA ILE A 94 -6.08 6.03 11.47
C ILE A 94 -6.74 7.27 10.87
N PHE A 95 -6.24 7.76 9.73
CA PHE A 95 -6.86 8.88 9.03
C PHE A 95 -8.30 8.57 8.62
N SER A 96 -8.53 7.38 8.07
CA SER A 96 -9.86 6.88 7.70
C SER A 96 -10.83 6.85 8.87
N PHE A 97 -10.39 6.30 10.01
CA PHE A 97 -11.17 6.27 11.24
C PHE A 97 -11.52 7.67 11.72
N LEU A 98 -10.55 8.59 11.78
CA LEU A 98 -10.80 9.96 12.26
C LEU A 98 -11.84 10.71 11.43
N VAL A 99 -11.80 10.56 10.10
CA VAL A 99 -12.79 11.19 9.21
C VAL A 99 -14.18 10.58 9.42
N ASN A 100 -14.30 9.25 9.39
CA ASN A 100 -15.61 8.60 9.48
C ASN A 100 -16.21 8.69 10.88
N PHE A 101 -15.41 8.43 11.91
CA PHE A 101 -15.83 8.60 13.30
C PHE A 101 -16.22 10.05 13.58
N GLY A 102 -15.40 11.01 13.13
CA GLY A 102 -15.60 12.43 13.37
C GLY A 102 -16.88 13.00 12.76
N PHE A 103 -17.14 12.72 11.49
CA PHE A 103 -18.28 13.31 10.77
C PHE A 103 -19.54 12.44 10.80
N ILE A 104 -19.44 11.11 10.90
CA ILE A 104 -20.61 10.24 10.84
C ILE A 104 -21.01 9.76 12.23
N THR A 105 -20.06 9.21 12.98
CA THR A 105 -20.38 8.52 14.25
C THR A 105 -20.57 9.47 15.44
N ILE A 106 -19.73 10.51 15.59
CA ILE A 106 -19.82 11.45 16.72
C ILE A 106 -21.17 12.19 16.75
N PRO A 107 -21.67 12.79 15.64
CA PRO A 107 -22.94 13.51 15.68
C PRO A 107 -24.11 12.64 16.13
N LEU A 108 -24.12 11.37 15.71
CA LEU A 108 -25.13 10.41 16.13
C LEU A 108 -25.03 10.07 17.63
N LEU A 109 -23.83 9.78 18.13
CA LEU A 109 -23.62 9.43 19.55
C LEU A 109 -23.88 10.59 20.52
N VAL A 110 -23.72 11.84 20.05
CA VAL A 110 -24.02 13.04 20.84
C VAL A 110 -25.53 13.24 20.96
N TYR A 111 -26.29 12.92 19.91
CA TYR A 111 -27.74 13.09 19.88
C TYR A 111 -28.49 11.91 20.54
N ASP A 112 -28.10 10.69 20.21
CA ASP A 112 -28.68 9.46 20.74
C ASP A 112 -27.60 8.60 21.43
N PRO A 113 -27.31 8.87 22.72
CA PRO A 113 -26.25 8.17 23.45
C PRO A 113 -26.62 6.73 23.86
N LEU A 114 -27.91 6.36 23.81
CA LEU A 114 -28.38 5.00 24.13
C LEU A 114 -29.12 4.40 22.93
N PRO A 115 -28.48 3.54 22.13
CA PRO A 115 -29.21 2.79 21.12
C PRO A 115 -30.32 1.96 21.79
N ASN A 116 -31.48 1.88 21.14
CA ASN A 116 -32.64 1.11 21.58
C ASN A 116 -32.35 -0.41 21.52
N ILE A 117 -31.54 -0.89 22.47
CA ILE A 117 -31.14 -2.29 22.57
C ILE A 117 -32.26 -3.05 23.30
N PRO A 118 -32.80 -4.13 22.71
CA PRO A 118 -33.78 -4.98 23.40
C PRO A 118 -33.17 -5.56 24.70
N PRO A 119 -33.93 -5.65 25.81
CA PRO A 119 -33.39 -6.11 27.10
C PRO A 119 -32.84 -7.55 27.06
N ASN A 120 -33.21 -8.34 26.06
CA ASN A 120 -32.74 -9.71 25.86
C ASN A 120 -31.34 -9.79 25.20
N VAL A 121 -30.78 -8.67 24.72
CA VAL A 121 -29.50 -8.62 24.01
C VAL A 121 -28.44 -7.99 24.91
N SER A 122 -27.54 -8.81 25.44
CA SER A 122 -26.39 -8.38 26.28
C SER A 122 -25.08 -8.75 25.61
N PHE A 123 -24.02 -7.98 25.91
CA PHE A 123 -22.68 -8.26 25.40
C PHE A 123 -22.02 -9.38 26.22
N ARG A 124 -21.79 -10.54 25.58
CA ARG A 124 -21.14 -11.71 26.21
C ARG A 124 -19.70 -11.94 25.73
N GLY A 125 -19.25 -11.17 24.74
CA GLY A 125 -17.91 -11.23 24.15
C GLY A 125 -17.83 -12.14 22.91
N LEU A 126 -18.71 -13.14 22.78
CA LEU A 126 -18.79 -13.99 21.58
C LEU A 126 -19.19 -13.17 20.34
N GLU A 127 -19.88 -12.05 20.56
CA GLU A 127 -20.28 -11.09 19.53
C GLU A 127 -19.07 -10.48 18.79
N ILE A 128 -17.89 -10.42 19.42
CA ILE A 128 -16.64 -9.99 18.77
C ILE A 128 -16.26 -10.93 17.62
N LEU A 129 -16.51 -12.23 17.79
CA LEU A 129 -16.21 -13.21 16.74
C LEU A 129 -17.32 -13.29 15.71
N THR A 130 -18.58 -13.29 16.16
CA THR A 130 -19.73 -13.43 15.27
C THR A 130 -20.12 -12.13 14.58
N GLY A 131 -19.71 -10.96 15.08
CA GLY A 131 -20.19 -9.66 14.59
C GLY A 131 -21.71 -9.51 14.66
N ALA A 132 -22.41 -10.32 15.46
CA ALA A 132 -23.87 -10.43 15.47
C ALA A 132 -24.46 -10.17 16.85
N GLY A 133 -25.78 -9.95 16.91
CA GLY A 133 -26.47 -9.67 18.16
C GLY A 133 -26.27 -8.21 18.57
N TYR A 134 -25.47 -7.97 19.61
CA TYR A 134 -25.27 -6.62 20.16
C TYR A 134 -24.85 -5.59 19.10
N PHE A 135 -23.90 -5.96 18.22
CA PHE A 135 -23.38 -5.03 17.20
C PHE A 135 -24.42 -4.60 16.15
N ASN A 136 -25.48 -5.39 15.93
CA ASN A 136 -26.54 -5.02 14.98
C ASN A 136 -27.28 -3.74 15.40
N TYR A 137 -27.33 -3.44 16.70
CA TYR A 137 -27.99 -2.26 17.25
C TYR A 137 -27.03 -1.09 17.49
N THR A 138 -25.74 -1.27 17.19
CA THR A 138 -24.72 -0.23 17.38
C THR A 138 -24.43 0.50 16.08
N VAL A 139 -23.77 1.67 16.20
CA VAL A 139 -23.21 2.47 15.10
C VAL A 139 -22.14 1.77 14.26
N MET A 140 -21.83 0.49 14.55
CA MET A 140 -20.88 -0.32 13.81
C MET A 140 -21.33 -0.57 12.37
N TYR A 141 -22.64 -0.73 12.14
CA TYR A 141 -23.19 -1.08 10.84
C TYR A 141 -24.10 0.02 10.29
N TYR A 142 -24.23 0.03 8.97
CA TYR A 142 -25.04 0.98 8.20
C TYR A 142 -26.47 1.16 8.73
N GLY A 143 -27.12 0.07 9.17
CA GLY A 143 -28.49 0.10 9.68
C GLY A 143 -28.68 0.85 11.01
N GLY A 144 -27.60 1.14 11.75
CA GLY A 144 -27.67 1.89 13.00
C GLY A 144 -27.79 3.42 12.80
N TYR A 145 -27.63 3.92 11.58
CA TYR A 145 -27.71 5.36 11.27
C TYR A 145 -29.13 5.76 10.87
N SER A 146 -29.62 6.86 11.44
CA SER A 146 -30.97 7.38 11.21
C SER A 146 -31.08 8.13 9.87
N ASN A 147 -32.31 8.24 9.35
CA ASN A 147 -32.64 9.02 8.16
C ASN A 147 -33.11 10.45 8.48
N GLU A 148 -33.19 10.80 9.76
CA GLU A 148 -33.72 12.08 10.23
C GLU A 148 -32.61 13.12 10.35
N THR A 149 -33.00 14.40 10.26
CA THR A 149 -32.12 15.50 10.61
C THR A 149 -31.98 15.55 12.14
N LEU A 150 -30.74 15.44 12.64
CA LEU A 150 -30.48 15.54 14.06
C LEU A 150 -30.60 17.01 14.47
N VAL A 151 -31.65 17.34 15.24
CA VAL A 151 -31.91 18.70 15.71
C VAL A 151 -31.27 18.88 17.09
N GLY A 152 -29.98 19.25 17.08
CA GLY A 152 -29.21 19.57 18.29
C GLY A 152 -28.91 21.08 18.41
N LEU A 153 -27.66 21.42 18.77
CA LEU A 153 -27.15 22.80 18.72
C LEU A 153 -27.11 23.38 17.29
N VAL A 154 -27.00 22.50 16.29
CA VAL A 154 -26.99 22.79 14.86
C VAL A 154 -27.78 21.68 14.17
N GLU A 155 -28.58 22.04 13.16
CA GLU A 155 -29.27 21.06 12.32
C GLU A 155 -28.24 20.23 11.53
N TYR A 156 -28.17 18.93 11.83
CA TYR A 156 -27.22 18.03 11.19
C TYR A 156 -27.96 16.97 10.37
N ASN A 157 -27.95 17.12 9.04
CA ASN A 157 -28.56 16.14 8.15
C ASN A 157 -27.66 14.90 8.01
N MET A 158 -28.07 13.80 8.65
CA MET A 158 -27.31 12.54 8.66
C MET A 158 -27.14 11.95 7.25
N GLN A 159 -28.15 12.02 6.39
CA GLN A 159 -28.09 11.49 5.03
C GLN A 159 -27.01 12.19 4.20
N LEU A 160 -27.03 13.53 4.20
CA LEU A 160 -26.04 14.34 3.48
C LEU A 160 -24.63 14.14 4.06
N ALA A 161 -24.51 14.17 5.39
CA ALA A 161 -23.26 13.96 6.08
C ALA A 161 -22.63 12.60 5.73
N TYR A 162 -23.43 11.53 5.76
CA TYR A 162 -22.98 10.19 5.40
C TYR A 162 -22.49 10.12 3.96
N PHE A 163 -23.29 10.62 3.01
CA PHE A 163 -22.94 10.60 1.59
C PHE A 163 -21.67 11.40 1.30
N PHE A 164 -21.61 12.66 1.73
CA PHE A 164 -20.47 13.53 1.44
C PHE A 164 -19.20 13.10 2.17
N THR A 165 -19.29 12.64 3.42
CA THR A 165 -18.11 12.16 4.15
C THR A 165 -17.45 11.00 3.42
N ILE A 166 -18.25 10.03 2.96
CA ILE A 166 -17.71 8.86 2.25
C ILE A 166 -17.22 9.25 0.85
N ALA A 167 -17.96 10.07 0.11
CA ALA A 167 -17.54 10.53 -1.21
C ALA A 167 -16.22 11.32 -1.15
N VAL A 168 -16.12 12.29 -0.24
CA VAL A 168 -14.90 13.08 -0.02
C VAL A 168 -13.75 12.20 0.45
N TYR A 169 -14.02 11.27 1.39
CA TYR A 169 -13.01 10.31 1.83
C TYR A 169 -12.47 9.46 0.68
N MET A 170 -13.33 8.89 -0.16
CA MET A 170 -12.91 8.06 -1.31
C MET A 170 -12.07 8.87 -2.31
N VAL A 171 -12.44 10.13 -2.58
CA VAL A 171 -11.64 11.03 -3.43
C VAL A 171 -10.28 11.32 -2.79
N LEU A 172 -10.25 11.68 -1.51
CA LEU A 172 -9.00 11.92 -0.78
C LEU A 172 -8.10 10.69 -0.76
N CYS A 173 -8.67 9.49 -0.59
CA CYS A 173 -7.94 8.23 -0.70
C CYS A 173 -7.31 8.06 -2.08
N GLY A 174 -8.06 8.30 -3.15
CA GLY A 174 -7.55 8.25 -4.51
C GLY A 174 -6.38 9.22 -4.74
N ILE A 175 -6.51 10.46 -4.27
CA ILE A 175 -5.46 11.49 -4.37
C ILE A 175 -4.21 11.07 -3.59
N VAL A 176 -4.36 10.60 -2.35
CA VAL A 176 -3.23 10.14 -1.52
C VAL A 176 -2.52 8.96 -2.18
N LEU A 177 -3.24 8.01 -2.77
CA LEU A 177 -2.66 6.89 -3.49
C LEU A 177 -1.90 7.32 -4.74
N ILE A 178 -2.50 8.18 -5.58
CA ILE A 178 -1.86 8.73 -6.78
C ILE A 178 -0.59 9.50 -6.41
N PHE A 179 -0.66 10.37 -5.40
CA PHE A 179 0.49 11.14 -4.94
C PHE A 179 1.59 10.25 -4.37
N SER A 180 1.23 9.27 -3.53
CA SER A 180 2.18 8.31 -2.94
C SER A 180 2.87 7.48 -4.03
N MET A 181 2.11 7.03 -5.03
CA MET A 181 2.63 6.33 -6.19
C MET A 181 3.60 7.23 -6.97
N ALA A 182 3.17 8.42 -7.38
CA ALA A 182 4.00 9.36 -8.14
C ALA A 182 5.31 9.73 -7.41
N SER A 183 5.23 9.98 -6.11
CA SER A 183 6.39 10.27 -5.25
C SER A 183 7.34 9.07 -5.16
N SER A 184 6.81 7.85 -4.98
CA SER A 184 7.60 6.62 -4.94
C SER A 184 8.24 6.31 -6.31
N PHE A 185 7.53 6.54 -7.41
CA PHE A 185 8.09 6.41 -8.76
C PHE A 185 9.21 7.41 -9.00
N LYS A 186 9.02 8.70 -8.66
CA LYS A 186 10.05 9.74 -8.82
C LYS A 186 11.35 9.36 -8.11
N THR A 187 11.25 8.81 -6.90
CA THR A 187 12.40 8.52 -6.04
C THR A 187 13.09 7.20 -6.42
N ASN A 188 12.33 6.19 -6.85
CA ASN A 188 12.84 4.81 -6.96
C ASN A 188 12.94 4.25 -8.40
N TYR A 189 12.39 4.93 -9.42
CA TYR A 189 12.37 4.43 -10.80
C TYR A 189 13.75 4.41 -11.50
N VAL A 190 14.72 5.19 -11.00
CA VAL A 190 16.04 5.41 -11.62
C VAL A 190 16.90 4.13 -11.75
N LEU A 191 16.49 2.99 -11.18
CA LEU A 191 17.33 1.79 -11.09
C LEU A 191 16.75 0.52 -11.75
N ALA A 192 15.77 0.63 -12.65
CA ALA A 192 14.93 -0.51 -13.04
C ALA A 192 15.12 -1.09 -14.46
N GLU A 193 16.10 -0.67 -15.27
CA GLU A 193 16.37 -1.36 -16.54
C GLU A 193 17.38 -2.52 -16.41
N PRO A 194 17.15 -3.63 -17.13
CA PRO A 194 18.07 -4.76 -17.15
C PRO A 194 19.36 -4.30 -17.85
N THR A 195 20.47 -4.35 -17.12
CA THR A 195 21.81 -4.15 -17.66
C THR A 195 21.99 -5.01 -18.90
N SER A 196 22.44 -4.38 -19.98
CA SER A 196 22.80 -4.97 -21.26
C SER A 196 23.64 -6.25 -21.10
N SER A 197 23.46 -7.18 -22.04
CA SER A 197 24.22 -8.43 -22.14
C SER A 197 25.73 -8.16 -22.30
N GLY A 198 26.56 -9.00 -21.68
CA GLY A 198 28.00 -9.09 -21.96
C GLY A 198 28.93 -9.12 -20.75
N ALA A 199 30.24 -9.20 -21.03
CA ALA A 199 31.34 -9.23 -20.05
C ALA A 199 31.40 -7.97 -19.15
N TRP A 200 30.90 -6.83 -19.65
CA TRP A 200 30.74 -5.60 -18.86
C TRP A 200 29.77 -5.76 -17.68
N GLN A 201 28.72 -6.58 -17.82
CA GLN A 201 27.82 -6.89 -16.72
C GLN A 201 28.57 -7.66 -15.62
N LEU A 202 29.45 -8.59 -15.98
CA LEU A 202 30.26 -9.34 -15.02
C LEU A 202 31.22 -8.39 -14.26
N LEU A 203 31.93 -7.52 -14.98
CA LEU A 203 32.92 -6.60 -14.42
C LEU A 203 32.30 -5.51 -13.53
N CYS A 204 31.17 -4.91 -13.92
CA CYS A 204 30.54 -3.82 -13.16
C CYS A 204 29.52 -4.27 -12.12
N SER A 205 29.03 -5.51 -12.19
CA SER A 205 28.20 -6.08 -11.13
C SER A 205 29.02 -6.73 -10.02
N TRP A 206 30.31 -6.96 -10.24
CA TRP A 206 31.23 -7.46 -9.23
C TRP A 206 31.69 -6.32 -8.33
N ASP A 207 31.48 -6.49 -7.03
CA ASP A 207 31.96 -5.55 -6.03
C ASP A 207 33.28 -6.08 -5.46
N PHE A 208 34.38 -5.47 -5.88
CA PHE A 208 35.73 -5.86 -5.50
C PHE A 208 36.05 -5.58 -4.02
N SER A 209 35.19 -4.84 -3.32
CA SER A 209 35.32 -4.60 -1.87
C SER A 209 34.77 -5.73 -1.01
N MET A 210 34.15 -6.76 -1.61
CA MET A 210 33.63 -7.91 -0.87
C MET A 210 34.75 -8.86 -0.44
N THR A 211 35.14 -8.76 0.83
CA THR A 211 36.14 -9.64 1.47
C THR A 211 35.55 -10.93 2.05
N ASN A 212 34.23 -10.98 2.26
CA ASN A 212 33.57 -12.12 2.87
C ASN A 212 33.37 -13.27 1.85
N GLU A 213 34.04 -14.39 2.09
CA GLU A 213 34.08 -15.55 1.19
C GLU A 213 32.69 -16.13 0.89
N ARG A 214 31.76 -16.10 1.87
CA ARG A 214 30.39 -16.58 1.69
C ARG A 214 29.60 -15.69 0.73
N ALA A 215 29.78 -14.37 0.85
CA ALA A 215 29.12 -13.40 -0.01
C ALA A 215 29.66 -13.46 -1.45
N VAL A 216 30.97 -13.67 -1.60
CA VAL A 216 31.64 -13.90 -2.89
C VAL A 216 31.10 -15.15 -3.57
N ARG A 217 31.00 -16.28 -2.86
CA ARG A 217 30.45 -17.54 -3.38
C ARG A 217 29.00 -17.38 -3.83
N GLN A 218 28.17 -16.71 -3.02
CA GLN A 218 26.77 -16.45 -3.33
C GLN A 218 26.61 -15.56 -4.58
N ARG A 219 27.40 -14.48 -4.68
CA ARG A 219 27.36 -13.56 -5.82
C ARG A 219 27.82 -14.23 -7.11
N LYS A 220 28.90 -15.03 -7.04
CA LYS A 220 29.40 -15.84 -8.16
C LYS A 220 28.34 -16.81 -8.68
N ASN A 221 27.66 -17.52 -7.78
CA ASN A 221 26.61 -18.47 -8.17
C ASN A 221 25.42 -17.77 -8.83
N ASN A 222 24.94 -16.65 -8.26
CA ASN A 222 23.85 -15.86 -8.85
C ASN A 222 24.20 -15.32 -10.25
N LEU A 223 25.44 -14.86 -10.46
CA LEU A 223 25.92 -14.37 -11.75
C LEU A 223 26.03 -15.49 -12.79
N ARG A 224 26.60 -16.64 -12.40
CA ARG A 224 26.70 -17.82 -13.25
C ARG A 224 25.33 -18.28 -13.71
N GLU A 225 24.38 -18.42 -12.78
CA GLU A 225 23.01 -18.87 -13.04
C GLU A 225 22.28 -17.91 -13.99
N SER A 226 22.39 -16.59 -13.77
CA SER A 226 21.80 -15.57 -14.65
C SER A 226 22.38 -15.57 -16.07
N LEU A 227 23.67 -15.84 -16.24
CA LEU A 227 24.33 -15.84 -17.54
C LEU A 227 24.05 -17.13 -18.30
N SER A 228 24.08 -18.28 -17.62
CA SER A 228 23.70 -19.56 -18.22
C SER A 228 22.25 -19.57 -18.68
N GLU A 229 21.33 -18.99 -17.91
CA GLU A 229 19.91 -18.93 -18.29
C GLU A 229 19.70 -18.08 -19.55
N LYS A 230 20.44 -16.98 -19.72
CA LYS A 230 20.39 -16.15 -20.94
C LYS A 230 20.95 -16.89 -22.15
N ALA A 231 22.14 -17.49 -22.02
CA ALA A 231 22.80 -18.21 -23.10
C ALA A 231 21.97 -19.41 -23.59
N GLN A 232 21.40 -20.17 -22.65
CA GLN A 232 20.57 -21.33 -22.98
C GLN A 232 19.27 -20.93 -23.69
N ARG A 233 18.77 -19.72 -23.46
CA ARG A 233 17.57 -19.20 -24.11
C ARG A 233 17.74 -18.86 -25.57
N GLU A 234 18.90 -18.34 -25.95
CA GLU A 234 19.20 -17.98 -27.33
C GLU A 234 19.35 -19.24 -28.20
N LEU A 235 19.65 -20.39 -27.58
CA LEU A 235 19.80 -21.68 -28.23
C LEU A 235 18.49 -22.48 -28.35
N LEU A 236 17.35 -21.99 -27.83
CA LEU A 236 16.11 -22.77 -27.77
C LEU A 236 15.43 -22.92 -29.14
N THR A 237 15.09 -24.16 -29.51
CA THR A 237 14.42 -24.49 -30.77
C THR A 237 12.93 -24.11 -30.76
N LEU A 238 12.31 -23.96 -31.94
CA LEU A 238 10.90 -23.58 -32.10
C LEU A 238 9.92 -24.57 -31.42
N SER A 239 10.23 -25.86 -31.46
CA SER A 239 9.45 -26.93 -30.81
C SER A 239 9.46 -26.78 -29.28
N GLU A 240 10.62 -26.48 -28.70
CA GLU A 240 10.75 -26.22 -27.26
C GLU A 240 10.01 -24.95 -26.84
N LYS A 241 10.05 -23.90 -27.66
CA LYS A 241 9.26 -22.68 -27.42
C LYS A 241 7.76 -22.97 -27.40
N LEU A 242 7.26 -23.81 -28.32
CA LEU A 242 5.86 -24.21 -28.35
C LEU A 242 5.47 -25.04 -27.12
N LYS A 243 6.35 -25.95 -26.68
CA LYS A 243 6.16 -26.72 -25.45
C LYS A 243 6.10 -25.82 -24.21
N HIS A 244 7.02 -24.85 -24.09
CA HIS A 244 6.99 -23.88 -23.01
C HIS A 244 5.71 -23.05 -23.02
N PHE A 245 5.29 -22.57 -24.19
CA PHE A 245 4.03 -21.85 -24.34
C PHE A 245 2.83 -22.71 -23.91
N GLY A 246 2.78 -23.99 -24.29
CA GLY A 246 1.74 -24.93 -23.87
C GLY A 246 1.70 -25.13 -22.34
N VAL A 247 2.85 -25.26 -21.69
CA VAL A 247 2.93 -25.37 -20.21
C VAL A 247 2.44 -24.09 -19.54
N HIS A 248 2.80 -22.92 -20.06
CA HIS A 248 2.32 -21.63 -19.56
C HIS A 248 0.79 -21.53 -19.70
N LEU A 249 0.26 -21.81 -20.89
CA LEU A 249 -1.18 -21.76 -21.17
C LEU A 249 -1.95 -22.72 -20.26
N GLY A 250 -1.48 -23.96 -20.11
CA GLY A 250 -2.10 -24.96 -19.24
C GLY A 250 -2.08 -24.54 -17.76
N SER A 251 -0.97 -23.97 -17.27
CA SER A 251 -0.89 -23.48 -15.89
C SER A 251 -1.83 -22.29 -15.64
N TRP A 252 -1.95 -21.38 -16.61
CA TRP A 252 -2.89 -20.27 -16.52
C TRP A 252 -4.35 -20.74 -16.55
N LEU A 253 -4.72 -21.65 -17.45
CA LEU A 253 -6.06 -22.24 -17.52
C LEU A 253 -6.41 -23.01 -16.23
N LEU A 254 -5.46 -23.77 -15.67
CA LEU A 254 -5.67 -24.46 -14.39
C LEU A 254 -5.83 -23.44 -13.25
N SER A 255 -5.05 -22.37 -13.24
CA SER A 255 -5.14 -21.34 -12.21
C SER A 255 -6.47 -20.59 -12.23
N THR A 256 -6.98 -20.26 -13.42
CA THR A 256 -8.28 -19.60 -13.59
C THR A 256 -9.42 -20.58 -13.32
N GLY A 257 -9.29 -21.84 -13.73
CA GLY A 257 -10.24 -22.90 -13.39
C GLY A 257 -10.38 -23.10 -11.88
N LEU A 258 -9.26 -23.11 -11.15
CA LEU A 258 -9.26 -23.14 -9.68
C LEU A 258 -9.95 -21.92 -9.07
N ALA A 259 -9.71 -20.71 -9.61
CA ALA A 259 -10.34 -19.49 -9.12
C ALA A 259 -11.87 -19.50 -9.34
N VAL A 260 -12.32 -19.87 -10.53
CA VAL A 260 -13.75 -20.02 -10.86
C VAL A 260 -14.38 -21.12 -10.01
N GLY A 261 -13.69 -22.25 -9.82
CA GLY A 261 -14.14 -23.33 -8.95
C GLY A 261 -14.34 -22.87 -7.51
N CYS A 262 -13.40 -22.10 -6.93
CA CYS A 262 -13.57 -21.52 -5.60
C CYS A 262 -14.77 -20.57 -5.54
N GLY A 263 -14.95 -19.72 -6.55
CA GLY A 263 -16.10 -18.83 -6.66
C GLY A 263 -17.43 -19.60 -6.69
N ALA A 264 -17.52 -20.64 -7.51
CA ALA A 264 -18.70 -21.51 -7.59
C ALA A 264 -18.96 -22.25 -6.27
N SER A 265 -17.92 -22.80 -5.63
CA SER A 265 -18.05 -23.45 -4.31
C SER A 265 -18.60 -22.49 -3.25
N ILE A 266 -18.14 -21.24 -3.24
CA ILE A 266 -18.64 -20.22 -2.32
C ILE A 266 -20.08 -19.83 -2.65
N TYR A 267 -20.44 -19.70 -3.93
CA TYR A 267 -21.81 -19.43 -4.35
C TYR A 267 -22.79 -20.47 -3.81
N PHE A 268 -22.48 -21.76 -4.01
CA PHE A 268 -23.30 -22.84 -3.46
C PHE A 268 -23.30 -22.84 -1.93
N LEU A 269 -22.15 -22.61 -1.29
CA LEU A 269 -22.08 -22.53 0.17
C LEU A 269 -22.98 -21.43 0.74
N CYS A 270 -22.97 -20.24 0.13
CA CYS A 270 -23.83 -19.14 0.52
C CYS A 270 -25.32 -19.49 0.35
N GLN A 271 -25.68 -20.28 -0.65
CA GLN A 271 -27.06 -20.72 -0.86
C GLN A 271 -27.56 -21.64 0.27
N TYR A 272 -26.70 -22.48 0.85
CA TYR A 272 -27.06 -23.39 1.95
C TYR A 272 -26.94 -22.74 3.34
N GLU A 273 -25.94 -21.89 3.57
CA GLU A 273 -25.56 -21.41 4.90
C GLU A 273 -25.48 -19.87 4.91
N GLN A 274 -26.62 -19.22 5.20
CA GLN A 274 -26.76 -17.75 5.08
C GLN A 274 -26.14 -16.94 6.22
N GLN A 275 -26.01 -17.50 7.44
CA GLN A 275 -25.72 -16.69 8.63
C GLN A 275 -24.62 -17.25 9.54
N THR A 276 -23.99 -18.36 9.18
CA THR A 276 -22.99 -19.02 10.02
C THR A 276 -21.57 -18.49 9.77
N LEU A 277 -20.68 -18.69 10.76
CA LEU A 277 -19.24 -18.40 10.63
C LEU A 277 -18.53 -19.30 9.60
N LEU A 278 -19.26 -20.24 8.98
CA LEU A 278 -18.74 -21.19 8.01
C LEU A 278 -18.27 -20.50 6.72
N VAL A 279 -19.05 -19.56 6.18
CA VAL A 279 -18.70 -18.82 4.95
C VAL A 279 -17.36 -18.09 5.10
N PRO A 280 -17.16 -17.19 6.09
CA PRO A 280 -15.87 -16.52 6.25
C PRO A 280 -14.74 -17.50 6.58
N PHE A 281 -15.01 -18.59 7.30
CA PHE A 281 -14.01 -19.63 7.56
C PHE A 281 -13.52 -20.31 6.28
N VAL A 282 -14.43 -20.77 5.42
CA VAL A 282 -14.10 -21.43 4.15
C VAL A 282 -13.38 -20.45 3.22
N VAL A 283 -13.81 -19.20 3.16
CA VAL A 283 -13.16 -18.15 2.36
C VAL A 283 -11.72 -17.91 2.84
N SER A 284 -11.50 -17.74 4.14
CA SER A 284 -10.16 -17.55 4.70
C SER A 284 -9.28 -18.79 4.50
N LEU A 285 -9.84 -19.99 4.61
CA LEU A 285 -9.14 -21.23 4.32
C LEU A 285 -8.71 -21.32 2.84
N MET A 286 -9.60 -20.99 1.90
CA MET A 286 -9.27 -20.94 0.46
C MET A 286 -8.18 -19.90 0.18
N ASN A 287 -8.27 -18.73 0.80
CA ASN A 287 -7.28 -17.66 0.70
C ASN A 287 -5.91 -18.02 1.30
N LEU A 288 -5.84 -19.05 2.15
CA LEU A 288 -4.60 -19.59 2.69
C LEU A 288 -4.05 -20.75 1.83
N VAL A 289 -4.92 -21.68 1.42
CA VAL A 289 -4.54 -22.95 0.77
C VAL A 289 -4.28 -22.78 -0.73
N VAL A 290 -5.14 -22.08 -1.47
CA VAL A 290 -5.00 -21.97 -2.94
C VAL A 290 -3.70 -21.24 -3.35
N PRO A 291 -3.25 -20.18 -2.66
CA PRO A 291 -1.94 -19.58 -2.92
C PRO A 291 -0.76 -20.53 -2.71
N LEU A 292 -0.87 -21.50 -1.78
CA LEU A 292 0.12 -22.57 -1.62
C LEU A 292 0.13 -23.50 -2.85
N LEU A 293 -1.03 -23.84 -3.40
CA LEU A 293 -1.13 -24.62 -4.63
C LEU A 293 -0.51 -23.87 -5.83
N TYR A 294 -0.78 -22.58 -5.97
CA TYR A 294 -0.14 -21.75 -7.00
C TYR A 294 1.38 -21.71 -6.87
N SER A 295 1.91 -21.77 -5.64
CA SER A 295 3.36 -21.83 -5.43
C SER A 295 3.98 -23.13 -5.94
N LEU A 296 3.23 -24.23 -6.01
CA LEU A 296 3.69 -25.49 -6.59
C LEU A 296 3.84 -25.40 -8.11
N PHE A 297 3.06 -24.55 -8.78
CA PHE A 297 3.16 -24.35 -10.23
C PHE A 297 4.52 -23.80 -10.64
N ASN A 298 5.22 -23.11 -9.73
CA ASN A 298 6.60 -22.66 -9.95
C ASN A 298 7.59 -23.79 -10.25
N LYS A 299 7.29 -25.04 -9.86
CA LYS A 299 8.12 -26.21 -10.19
C LYS A 299 7.98 -26.65 -11.64
N PHE A 300 6.82 -26.38 -12.26
CA PHE A 300 6.51 -26.78 -13.63
C PHE A 300 6.68 -25.62 -14.61
N GLU A 301 6.44 -24.39 -14.16
CA GLU A 301 6.39 -23.19 -14.98
C GLU A 301 7.66 -22.34 -14.80
N GLN A 302 8.73 -22.73 -15.49
CA GLN A 302 10.01 -22.04 -15.41
C GLN A 302 10.00 -20.76 -16.27
N TYR A 303 9.79 -19.62 -15.61
CA TYR A 303 9.80 -18.31 -16.25
C TYR A 303 11.22 -17.80 -16.51
N SER A 304 11.33 -16.93 -17.52
CA SER A 304 12.59 -16.29 -17.95
C SER A 304 13.35 -15.43 -16.99
N SER A 305 12.57 -14.94 -16.07
CA SER A 305 12.87 -13.77 -15.31
C SER A 305 12.10 -14.01 -14.06
N GLN A 306 12.84 -14.12 -12.97
CA GLN A 306 12.27 -14.29 -11.65
C GLN A 306 11.23 -13.18 -11.34
N ARG A 307 11.36 -11.98 -11.94
CA ARG A 307 10.36 -10.92 -11.82
C ARG A 307 9.03 -11.31 -12.47
N ARG A 308 9.05 -11.88 -13.68
CA ARG A 308 7.84 -12.34 -14.37
C ARG A 308 7.15 -13.46 -13.60
N GLN A 309 7.92 -14.36 -13.01
CA GLN A 309 7.40 -15.41 -12.14
C GLN A 309 6.63 -14.83 -10.94
N ILE A 310 7.24 -13.88 -10.23
CA ILE A 310 6.60 -13.21 -9.09
C ILE A 310 5.35 -12.45 -9.54
N TYR A 311 5.40 -11.74 -10.67
CA TYR A 311 4.22 -11.04 -11.20
C TYR A 311 3.09 -11.99 -11.61
N ALA A 312 3.39 -13.11 -12.28
CA ALA A 312 2.39 -14.10 -12.63
C ALA A 312 1.72 -14.69 -11.38
N LEU A 313 2.51 -15.01 -10.34
CA LEU A 313 1.98 -15.49 -9.06
C LEU A 313 1.09 -14.43 -8.40
N VAL A 314 1.53 -13.17 -8.35
CA VAL A 314 0.76 -12.04 -7.81
C VAL A 314 -0.57 -11.88 -8.54
N VAL A 315 -0.56 -11.89 -9.88
CA VAL A 315 -1.78 -11.72 -10.69
C VAL A 315 -2.76 -12.87 -10.43
N ARG A 316 -2.31 -14.13 -10.39
CA ARG A 316 -3.18 -15.28 -10.07
C ARG A 316 -3.83 -15.15 -8.70
N ASN A 317 -3.08 -14.71 -7.70
CA ASN A 317 -3.59 -14.48 -6.34
C ASN A 317 -4.61 -13.34 -6.29
N VAL A 318 -4.38 -12.25 -7.03
CA VAL A 318 -5.33 -11.14 -7.14
C VAL A 318 -6.61 -11.59 -7.83
N LEU A 319 -6.51 -12.33 -8.95
CA LEU A 319 -7.67 -12.85 -9.67
C LEU A 319 -8.53 -13.77 -8.80
N LEU A 320 -7.91 -14.67 -8.04
CA LEU A 320 -8.61 -15.53 -7.07
C LEU A 320 -9.40 -14.69 -6.07
N ARG A 321 -8.75 -13.74 -5.40
CA ARG A 321 -9.38 -12.92 -4.34
C ARG A 321 -10.49 -12.03 -4.88
N MET A 322 -10.30 -11.44 -6.07
CA MET A 322 -11.34 -10.63 -6.72
C MET A 322 -12.52 -11.49 -7.15
N SER A 323 -12.30 -12.71 -7.65
CA SER A 323 -13.38 -13.65 -8.00
C SER A 323 -14.21 -14.03 -6.78
N ILE A 324 -13.56 -14.39 -5.67
CA ILE A 324 -14.24 -14.72 -4.41
C ILE A 324 -15.05 -13.52 -3.89
N LEU A 325 -14.44 -12.34 -3.84
CA LEU A 325 -15.09 -11.13 -3.35
C LEU A 325 -16.28 -10.71 -4.23
N GLY A 326 -16.16 -10.84 -5.55
CA GLY A 326 -17.24 -10.55 -6.49
C GLY A 326 -18.47 -11.43 -6.27
N VAL A 327 -18.28 -12.74 -6.07
CA VAL A 327 -19.38 -13.68 -5.78
C VAL A 327 -20.04 -13.36 -4.44
N LEU A 328 -19.24 -13.10 -3.40
CA LEU A 328 -19.75 -12.73 -2.07
C LEU A 328 -20.58 -11.44 -2.12
N CYS A 329 -20.07 -10.41 -2.79
CA CYS A 329 -20.79 -9.15 -2.95
C CYS A 329 -22.12 -9.33 -3.69
N TYR A 330 -22.13 -10.11 -4.78
CA TYR A 330 -23.37 -10.41 -5.50
C TYR A 330 -24.41 -11.09 -4.59
N TYR A 331 -23.99 -12.09 -3.81
CA TYR A 331 -24.91 -12.81 -2.94
C TYR A 331 -25.45 -11.92 -1.81
N TRP A 332 -24.59 -11.16 -1.14
CA TRP A 332 -24.99 -10.32 -0.01
C TRP A 332 -26.00 -9.23 -0.39
N MET A 333 -25.96 -8.73 -1.63
CA MET A 333 -26.90 -7.71 -2.14
C MET A 333 -28.33 -8.21 -2.33
N ASN A 334 -28.59 -9.52 -2.32
CA ASN A 334 -29.92 -10.10 -2.59
C ASN A 334 -30.76 -10.33 -1.32
N VAL A 335 -30.33 -9.84 -0.16
CA VAL A 335 -30.97 -10.09 1.14
C VAL A 335 -31.75 -8.87 1.64
N VAL A 336 -32.77 -9.06 2.47
CA VAL A 336 -33.46 -7.96 3.16
C VAL A 336 -32.47 -7.21 4.06
N CYS A 337 -32.46 -5.87 3.99
CA CYS A 337 -31.47 -5.04 4.69
C CYS A 337 -30.02 -5.40 4.34
N TRP A 338 -29.77 -5.65 3.05
CA TRP A 338 -28.49 -6.12 2.52
C TRP A 338 -27.31 -5.26 2.92
N GLU A 339 -27.45 -3.94 3.08
CA GLU A 339 -26.33 -3.03 3.39
C GLU A 339 -25.70 -3.36 4.75
N SER A 340 -26.54 -3.61 5.75
CA SER A 340 -26.07 -3.99 7.10
C SER A 340 -25.50 -5.39 7.10
N MET A 341 -26.10 -6.31 6.33
CA MET A 341 -25.62 -7.67 6.18
C MET A 341 -24.24 -7.72 5.51
N VAL A 342 -24.00 -6.89 4.48
CA VAL A 342 -22.69 -6.73 3.84
C VAL A 342 -21.67 -6.24 4.86
N GLY A 343 -21.99 -5.20 5.64
CA GLY A 343 -21.11 -4.68 6.68
C GLY A 343 -20.74 -5.74 7.73
N GLN A 344 -21.72 -6.53 8.17
CA GLN A 344 -21.53 -7.62 9.11
C GLN A 344 -20.68 -8.76 8.53
N ALA A 345 -20.94 -9.17 7.29
CA ALA A 345 -20.19 -10.23 6.64
C ALA A 345 -18.73 -9.82 6.38
N LEU A 346 -18.50 -8.56 5.98
CA LEU A 346 -17.15 -8.01 5.83
C LEU A 346 -16.41 -7.94 7.17
N TYR A 347 -17.09 -7.56 8.26
CA TYR A 347 -16.52 -7.60 9.60
C TYR A 347 -16.05 -9.02 9.98
N ARG A 348 -16.95 -10.02 9.85
CA ARG A 348 -16.62 -11.42 10.14
C ARG A 348 -15.44 -11.90 9.29
N LEU A 349 -15.44 -11.56 8.01
CA LEU A 349 -14.37 -11.92 7.09
C LEU A 349 -13.03 -11.31 7.53
N VAL A 350 -12.99 -10.05 7.95
CA VAL A 350 -11.76 -9.39 8.45
C VAL A 350 -11.22 -10.07 9.71
N ILE A 351 -12.10 -10.44 10.65
CA ILE A 351 -11.73 -11.11 11.91
C ILE A 351 -11.25 -12.54 11.66
N VAL A 352 -12.01 -13.33 10.90
CA VAL A 352 -11.63 -14.72 10.61
C VAL A 352 -10.35 -14.79 9.77
N ASP A 353 -10.20 -13.91 8.78
CA ASP A 353 -8.95 -13.77 8.02
C ASP A 353 -7.76 -13.42 8.93
N PHE A 354 -7.96 -12.51 9.88
CA PHE A 354 -6.94 -12.21 10.89
C PHE A 354 -6.58 -13.46 11.71
N LEU A 355 -7.56 -14.24 12.18
CA LEU A 355 -7.30 -15.49 12.89
C LEU A 355 -6.48 -16.46 12.04
N PHE A 356 -6.83 -16.67 10.77
CA PHE A 356 -6.04 -17.55 9.89
C PHE A 356 -4.62 -17.03 9.63
N ILE A 357 -4.43 -15.72 9.44
CA ILE A 357 -3.10 -15.13 9.28
C ILE A 357 -2.26 -15.30 10.55
N THR A 358 -2.85 -15.07 11.72
CA THR A 358 -2.15 -15.26 13.01
C THR A 358 -1.79 -16.71 13.26
N LEU A 359 -2.74 -17.64 13.05
CA LEU A 359 -2.51 -19.09 13.17
C LEU A 359 -1.49 -19.58 12.13
N GLY A 360 -1.58 -19.12 10.89
CA GLY A 360 -0.63 -19.47 9.83
C GLY A 360 0.78 -18.96 10.13
N SER A 361 0.91 -17.76 10.69
CA SER A 361 2.20 -17.20 11.10
C SER A 361 2.77 -17.92 12.33
N PHE A 362 1.93 -18.20 13.34
CA PHE A 362 2.38 -18.81 14.58
C PHE A 362 2.65 -20.30 14.41
N PHE A 363 1.72 -21.07 13.85
CA PHE A 363 1.90 -22.51 13.68
C PHE A 363 2.66 -22.85 12.41
N GLY A 364 2.32 -22.23 11.27
CA GLY A 364 2.93 -22.58 9.98
C GLY A 364 4.42 -22.23 9.93
N GLU A 365 4.79 -21.00 10.26
CA GLU A 365 6.19 -20.56 10.18
C GLU A 365 7.05 -21.18 11.30
N PHE A 366 6.52 -21.30 12.52
CA PHE A 366 7.20 -21.99 13.63
C PHE A 366 7.36 -23.49 13.37
N LEU A 367 6.31 -24.20 12.93
CA LEU A 367 6.39 -25.62 12.64
C LEU A 367 7.36 -25.88 11.48
N SER A 368 7.36 -25.02 10.46
CA SER A 368 8.33 -25.09 9.36
C SER A 368 9.77 -24.90 9.86
N ASN A 369 9.99 -24.01 10.83
CA ASN A 369 11.30 -23.85 11.48
C ASN A 369 11.71 -25.09 12.28
N VAL A 370 10.80 -25.66 13.08
CA VAL A 370 11.06 -26.89 13.85
C VAL A 370 11.34 -28.08 12.94
N ILE A 371 10.55 -28.26 11.88
CA ILE A 371 10.76 -29.33 10.88
C ILE A 371 12.11 -29.13 10.19
N GLY A 372 12.41 -27.91 9.73
CA GLY A 372 13.63 -27.59 9.00
C GLY A 372 14.91 -27.66 9.82
N THR A 373 14.83 -27.56 11.15
CA THR A 373 15.99 -27.65 12.05
C THR A 373 16.15 -29.02 12.71
N ARG A 374 15.05 -29.67 13.12
CA ARG A 374 15.09 -30.93 13.89
C ARG A 374 14.77 -32.17 13.07
N ILE A 375 13.81 -32.12 12.15
CA ILE A 375 13.27 -33.31 11.49
C ILE A 375 13.96 -33.55 10.14
N LEU A 376 14.06 -32.51 9.31
CA LEU A 376 14.64 -32.60 7.97
C LEU A 376 15.58 -31.42 7.70
N PRO A 377 16.85 -31.50 8.15
CA PRO A 377 17.84 -30.43 7.99
C PRO A 377 18.10 -30.02 6.53
N ARG A 378 17.78 -30.90 5.57
CA ARG A 378 17.87 -30.64 4.13
C ARG A 378 16.88 -29.59 3.63
N LEU A 379 15.75 -29.39 4.32
CA LEU A 379 14.72 -28.42 3.94
C LEU A 379 15.12 -26.98 4.28
N GLY A 380 15.96 -26.80 5.31
CA GLY A 380 16.40 -25.49 5.80
C GLY A 380 15.31 -24.74 6.57
N VAL A 381 15.69 -23.59 7.15
CA VAL A 381 14.77 -22.69 7.86
C VAL A 381 13.95 -21.89 6.83
N PRO A 382 12.65 -21.63 7.06
CA PRO A 382 11.82 -20.87 6.13
C PRO A 382 12.36 -19.45 5.87
N GLU A 383 12.25 -19.00 4.62
CA GLU A 383 12.52 -17.62 4.24
C GLU A 383 11.25 -16.76 4.39
N PHE A 384 11.42 -15.49 4.80
CA PHE A 384 10.30 -14.55 4.89
C PHE A 384 9.81 -14.14 3.50
N ASP A 385 8.68 -14.70 3.04
CA ASP A 385 8.08 -14.36 1.75
C ASP A 385 7.36 -13.00 1.81
N ILE A 386 8.08 -11.96 1.38
CA ILE A 386 7.57 -10.59 1.37
C ILE A 386 6.35 -10.46 0.44
N ALA A 387 6.32 -11.15 -0.70
CA ALA A 387 5.27 -10.96 -1.69
C ALA A 387 3.92 -11.46 -1.17
N ARG A 388 3.89 -12.65 -0.55
CA ARG A 388 2.68 -13.20 0.07
C ARG A 388 2.15 -12.31 1.19
N ASN A 389 3.04 -11.92 2.10
CA ASN A 389 2.69 -11.06 3.24
C ASN A 389 2.15 -9.70 2.77
N VAL A 390 2.73 -9.10 1.72
CA VAL A 390 2.21 -7.84 1.14
C VAL A 390 0.84 -8.04 0.50
N LEU A 391 0.60 -9.15 -0.21
CA LEU A 391 -0.70 -9.43 -0.78
C LEU A 391 -1.78 -9.54 0.29
N GLU A 392 -1.50 -10.20 1.43
CA GLU A 392 -2.41 -10.25 2.58
C GLU A 392 -2.75 -8.84 3.09
N LEU A 393 -1.76 -7.94 3.20
CA LEU A 393 -2.00 -6.55 3.57
C LEU A 393 -2.87 -5.79 2.56
N ILE A 394 -2.63 -6.00 1.26
CA ILE A 394 -3.43 -5.38 0.19
C ILE A 394 -4.88 -5.87 0.28
N TYR A 395 -5.10 -7.17 0.48
CA TYR A 395 -6.45 -7.73 0.62
C TYR A 395 -7.18 -7.17 1.84
N ALA A 396 -6.51 -7.11 3.00
CA ALA A 396 -7.08 -6.51 4.20
C ALA A 396 -7.48 -5.04 3.96
N GLN A 397 -6.65 -4.27 3.25
CA GLN A 397 -6.97 -2.88 2.90
C GLN A 397 -8.14 -2.77 1.92
N THR A 398 -8.24 -3.67 0.93
CA THR A 398 -9.37 -3.71 0.00
C THR A 398 -10.69 -3.97 0.73
N LEU A 399 -10.70 -4.91 1.69
CA LEU A 399 -11.88 -5.16 2.53
C LEU A 399 -12.25 -3.93 3.37
N ALA A 400 -11.26 -3.22 3.91
CA ALA A 400 -11.49 -1.97 4.65
C ALA A 400 -12.18 -0.90 3.79
N TRP A 401 -11.72 -0.73 2.54
CA TRP A 401 -12.29 0.26 1.63
C TRP A 401 -13.68 -0.08 1.13
N ILE A 402 -13.95 -1.36 0.83
CA ILE A 402 -15.31 -1.78 0.48
C ILE A 402 -16.22 -1.64 1.71
N GLY A 403 -15.73 -2.05 2.88
CA GLY A 403 -16.51 -2.07 4.10
C GLY A 403 -16.79 -0.69 4.68
N ILE A 404 -16.02 0.35 4.35
CA ILE A 404 -16.24 1.68 4.94
C ILE A 404 -17.62 2.26 4.63
N TYR A 405 -18.18 1.91 3.46
CA TYR A 405 -19.53 2.32 3.07
C TYR A 405 -20.63 1.63 3.89
N PHE A 406 -20.39 0.41 4.34
CA PHE A 406 -21.37 -0.42 5.06
C PHE A 406 -21.13 -0.47 6.58
N SER A 407 -19.91 -0.15 7.01
CA SER A 407 -19.44 -0.17 8.39
C SER A 407 -18.37 0.92 8.57
N PRO A 408 -18.77 2.16 8.88
CA PRO A 408 -17.84 3.30 9.04
C PRO A 408 -16.76 3.09 10.10
N LEU A 409 -16.98 2.19 11.06
CA LEU A 409 -16.06 1.84 12.14
C LEU A 409 -15.13 0.67 11.83
N LEU A 410 -15.26 0.03 10.65
CA LEU A 410 -14.34 -1.02 10.22
C LEU A 410 -12.85 -0.60 10.23
N PRO A 411 -12.48 0.66 9.90
CA PRO A 411 -11.11 1.13 10.05
C PRO A 411 -10.55 0.99 11.49
N ALA A 412 -11.38 1.09 12.53
CA ALA A 412 -10.93 0.88 13.91
C ALA A 412 -10.42 -0.55 14.13
N ILE A 413 -11.17 -1.52 13.62
CA ILE A 413 -10.79 -2.94 13.66
C ILE A 413 -9.51 -3.18 12.86
N GLN A 414 -9.34 -2.49 11.73
CA GLN A 414 -8.13 -2.58 10.92
C GLN A 414 -6.90 -1.97 11.61
N ILE A 415 -7.06 -0.89 12.37
CA ILE A 415 -5.97 -0.32 13.19
C ILE A 415 -5.48 -1.36 14.20
N VAL A 416 -6.41 -2.01 14.93
CA VAL A 416 -6.07 -3.07 15.88
C VAL A 416 -5.41 -4.25 15.17
N LYS A 417 -5.98 -4.71 14.05
CA LYS A 417 -5.44 -5.80 13.23
C LYS A 417 -4.00 -5.50 12.79
N PHE A 418 -3.73 -4.35 12.18
CA PHE A 418 -2.39 -4.00 11.70
C PHE A 418 -1.40 -3.76 12.82
N PHE A 419 -1.85 -3.23 13.97
CA PHE A 419 -1.00 -3.07 15.14
C PHE A 419 -0.53 -4.42 15.69
N ILE A 420 -1.45 -5.37 15.88
CA ILE A 420 -1.10 -6.73 16.36
C ILE A 420 -0.24 -7.45 15.31
N LEU A 421 -0.63 -7.36 14.03
CA LEU A 421 0.09 -8.01 12.93
C LEU A 421 1.54 -7.50 12.80
N PHE A 422 1.81 -6.23 13.10
CA PHE A 422 3.17 -5.69 13.14
C PHE A 422 4.05 -6.46 14.13
N TYR A 423 3.58 -6.63 15.38
CA TYR A 423 4.34 -7.35 16.39
C TYR A 423 4.43 -8.84 16.12
N LEU A 424 3.35 -9.47 15.65
CA LEU A 424 3.37 -10.89 15.28
C LEU A 424 4.38 -11.18 14.16
N LYS A 425 4.38 -10.37 13.10
CA LYS A 425 5.33 -10.55 11.99
C LYS A 425 6.75 -10.18 12.39
N LYS A 426 6.95 -9.23 13.30
CA LYS A 426 8.26 -8.98 13.92
C LYS A 426 8.76 -10.24 14.64
N ILE A 427 7.95 -10.80 15.54
CA ILE A 427 8.32 -11.98 16.33
C ILE A 427 8.65 -13.13 15.39
N SER A 428 7.77 -13.41 14.42
CA SER A 428 7.99 -14.51 13.47
C SER A 428 9.27 -14.32 12.65
N LEU A 429 9.55 -13.11 12.17
CA LEU A 429 10.80 -12.80 11.48
C LEU A 429 12.02 -13.05 12.38
N THR A 430 11.97 -12.62 13.65
CA THR A 430 13.12 -12.72 14.56
C THR A 430 13.39 -14.12 15.07
N GLN A 431 12.35 -14.97 15.20
CA GLN A 431 12.45 -16.28 15.83
C GLN A 431 12.40 -17.44 14.82
N ASN A 432 11.68 -17.29 13.71
CA ASN A 432 11.36 -18.39 12.80
C ASN A 432 11.99 -18.27 11.42
N CYS A 433 12.36 -17.06 10.97
CA CYS A 433 12.82 -16.84 9.60
C CYS A 433 14.32 -16.59 9.49
N GLN A 434 14.92 -17.06 8.40
CA GLN A 434 16.23 -16.59 7.97
C GLN A 434 16.10 -15.32 7.10
N PRO A 435 17.11 -14.43 7.13
CA PRO A 435 17.16 -13.30 6.22
C PRO A 435 17.11 -13.79 4.77
N PRO A 436 16.31 -13.16 3.89
CA PRO A 436 16.12 -13.63 2.52
C PRO A 436 17.46 -13.65 1.77
N ARG A 437 17.82 -14.80 1.17
CA ARG A 437 19.07 -14.97 0.43
C ARG A 437 19.16 -14.11 -0.84
N ARG A 438 18.01 -13.68 -1.37
CA ARG A 438 17.94 -12.86 -2.58
C ARG A 438 17.57 -11.43 -2.19
N THR A 439 18.54 -10.53 -2.24
CA THR A 439 18.30 -9.10 -2.06
C THR A 439 17.52 -8.56 -3.26
N GLY A 440 16.19 -8.61 -3.19
CA GLY A 440 15.36 -7.72 -4.01
C GLY A 440 15.82 -6.28 -3.77
N ARG A 441 15.88 -5.43 -4.80
CA ARG A 441 16.20 -4.01 -4.60
C ARG A 441 15.06 -3.36 -3.81
N ALA A 442 15.27 -3.12 -2.51
CA ALA A 442 14.25 -2.61 -1.59
C ALA A 442 13.57 -1.31 -2.05
N ALA A 443 14.34 -0.41 -2.68
CA ALA A 443 13.83 0.81 -3.27
C ALA A 443 12.73 0.55 -4.33
N GLN A 444 12.87 -0.52 -5.13
CA GLN A 444 11.90 -0.87 -6.17
C GLN A 444 10.62 -1.49 -5.60
N MET A 445 10.73 -2.23 -4.49
CA MET A 445 9.61 -2.99 -3.92
C MET A 445 8.52 -2.09 -3.34
N GLN A 446 8.89 -0.98 -2.69
CA GLN A 446 7.91 -0.04 -2.13
C GLN A 446 7.01 0.57 -3.21
N THR A 447 7.58 0.96 -4.36
CA THR A 447 6.80 1.45 -5.50
C THR A 447 5.88 0.37 -6.06
N THR A 448 6.35 -0.87 -6.15
CA THR A 448 5.52 -2.00 -6.59
C THR A 448 4.37 -2.25 -5.62
N PHE A 449 4.57 -2.17 -4.30
CA PHE A 449 3.50 -2.41 -3.33
C PHE A 449 2.40 -1.35 -3.42
N ILE A 450 2.78 -0.07 -3.51
CA ILE A 450 1.82 1.03 -3.68
C ILE A 450 1.09 0.90 -5.03
N ALA A 451 1.80 0.54 -6.10
CA ALA A 451 1.19 0.31 -7.41
C ALA A 451 0.22 -0.88 -7.41
N LEU A 452 0.52 -1.96 -6.67
CA LEU A 452 -0.38 -3.10 -6.53
C LEU A 452 -1.64 -2.76 -5.72
N LEU A 453 -1.57 -1.77 -4.83
CA LEU A 453 -2.71 -1.28 -4.06
C LEU A 453 -3.64 -0.37 -4.90
N PHE A 454 -3.10 0.28 -5.93
CA PHE A 454 -3.86 1.14 -6.85
C PHE A 454 -5.00 0.38 -7.54
N PHE A 455 -4.73 -0.80 -8.09
CA PHE A 455 -5.71 -1.56 -8.87
C PHE A 455 -6.94 -1.99 -8.02
N PRO A 456 -6.80 -2.64 -6.85
CA PRO A 456 -7.94 -2.99 -6.00
C PRO A 456 -8.73 -1.79 -5.48
N PHE A 457 -8.08 -0.62 -5.30
CA PHE A 457 -8.78 0.59 -4.89
C PHE A 457 -9.72 1.11 -5.99
N PHE A 458 -9.19 1.38 -7.18
CA PHE A 458 -9.97 1.98 -8.27
C PHE A 458 -10.93 0.98 -8.93
N VAL A 459 -10.45 -0.23 -9.23
CA VAL A 459 -11.24 -1.26 -9.94
C VAL A 459 -12.14 -2.04 -8.99
N GLY A 460 -11.78 -2.14 -7.69
CA GLY A 460 -12.55 -2.87 -6.69
C GLY A 460 -13.41 -1.96 -5.82
N ALA A 461 -12.78 -1.23 -4.90
CA ALA A 461 -13.54 -0.51 -3.86
C ALA A 461 -14.32 0.71 -4.40
N LEU A 462 -13.68 1.57 -5.18
CA LEU A 462 -14.30 2.78 -5.72
C LEU A 462 -15.45 2.43 -6.68
N SER A 463 -15.23 1.47 -7.59
CA SER A 463 -16.26 1.02 -8.54
C SER A 463 -17.46 0.41 -7.82
N MET A 464 -17.25 -0.40 -6.77
CA MET A 464 -18.32 -1.01 -5.98
C MET A 464 -19.12 0.03 -5.19
N VAL A 465 -18.46 0.96 -4.50
CA VAL A 465 -19.13 2.04 -3.77
C VAL A 465 -19.88 2.96 -4.75
N ALA A 466 -19.29 3.27 -5.90
CA ALA A 466 -19.96 4.04 -6.95
C ALA A 466 -21.20 3.31 -7.50
N TYR A 467 -21.09 2.03 -7.82
CA TYR A 467 -22.19 1.22 -8.33
C TYR A 467 -23.34 1.12 -7.32
N THR A 468 -23.02 0.89 -6.04
CA THR A 468 -24.01 0.83 -4.97
C THR A 468 -24.70 2.17 -4.75
N ALA A 469 -23.97 3.29 -4.77
CA ALA A 469 -24.55 4.62 -4.56
C ALA A 469 -25.45 5.10 -5.72
N TRP A 470 -25.07 4.80 -6.98
CA TRP A 470 -25.79 5.28 -8.16
C TRP A 470 -26.91 4.37 -8.62
N ARG A 471 -26.72 3.04 -8.56
CA ARG A 471 -27.58 2.09 -9.27
C ARG A 471 -28.46 1.24 -8.37
N LEU A 472 -28.01 0.94 -7.15
CA LEU A 472 -28.78 0.10 -6.23
C LEU A 472 -29.79 0.94 -5.45
N THR A 473 -30.99 0.39 -5.31
CA THR A 473 -32.05 0.94 -4.47
C THR A 473 -31.74 0.59 -3.00
N PRO A 474 -31.66 1.58 -2.11
CA PRO A 474 -31.47 1.32 -0.68
C PRO A 474 -32.65 0.54 -0.09
N SER A 475 -32.40 -0.20 0.98
CA SER A 475 -33.43 -0.96 1.68
C SER A 475 -34.49 -0.05 2.32
N GLU A 476 -35.78 -0.41 2.18
CA GLU A 476 -36.92 0.35 2.72
C GLU A 476 -36.91 0.48 4.25
N GLN A 477 -36.34 -0.49 4.96
CA GLN A 477 -36.42 -0.58 6.42
C GLN A 477 -35.12 -0.17 7.14
N CYS A 478 -33.98 -0.13 6.43
CA CYS A 478 -32.66 -0.07 7.07
C CYS A 478 -31.78 1.07 6.54
N GLY A 479 -31.14 1.77 7.49
CA GLY A 479 -30.09 2.75 7.23
C GLY A 479 -30.57 4.16 6.87
N PRO A 480 -29.62 5.08 6.60
CA PRO A 480 -29.89 6.50 6.45
C PRO A 480 -30.70 6.82 5.21
N PHE A 481 -30.53 6.08 4.11
CA PHE A 481 -31.16 6.38 2.81
C PHE A 481 -32.51 5.67 2.59
N ARG A 482 -33.18 5.20 3.65
CA ARG A 482 -34.49 4.52 3.54
C ARG A 482 -35.55 5.42 2.87
N GLY A 483 -36.35 4.83 1.98
CA GLY A 483 -37.42 5.51 1.23
C GLY A 483 -36.96 6.31 0.00
N LEU A 484 -35.69 6.19 -0.40
CA LEU A 484 -35.13 6.85 -1.59
C LEU A 484 -34.93 5.87 -2.74
N ASN A 485 -35.08 6.34 -3.98
CA ASN A 485 -34.86 5.49 -5.17
C ASN A 485 -33.40 5.08 -5.36
N ASN A 486 -32.45 5.96 -5.05
CA ASN A 486 -31.02 5.67 -5.04
C ASN A 486 -30.34 6.54 -4.00
N THR A 487 -29.14 6.14 -3.54
CA THR A 487 -28.41 6.93 -2.54
C THR A 487 -28.04 8.32 -3.08
N PHE A 488 -27.76 8.42 -4.38
CA PHE A 488 -27.43 9.68 -5.03
C PHE A 488 -28.60 10.71 -5.05
N SER A 489 -29.87 10.31 -4.93
CA SER A 489 -31.00 11.25 -4.94
C SER A 489 -30.96 12.24 -3.79
N VAL A 490 -30.26 11.93 -2.69
CA VAL A 490 -30.02 12.85 -1.58
C VAL A 490 -29.37 14.15 -2.04
N VAL A 491 -28.47 14.08 -3.02
CA VAL A 491 -27.86 15.28 -3.60
C VAL A 491 -28.90 16.09 -4.38
N GLY A 492 -29.81 15.42 -5.09
CA GLY A 492 -30.91 16.08 -5.79
C GLY A 492 -31.84 16.83 -4.83
N ILE A 493 -32.29 16.16 -3.77
CA ILE A 493 -33.16 16.74 -2.73
C ILE A 493 -32.49 17.96 -2.10
N TRP A 494 -31.21 17.85 -1.77
CA TRP A 494 -30.45 18.97 -1.20
C TRP A 494 -30.31 20.15 -2.17
N ILE A 495 -30.12 19.89 -3.47
CA ILE A 495 -30.08 20.95 -4.48
C ILE A 495 -31.44 21.64 -4.63
N ASP A 496 -32.54 20.90 -4.57
CA ASP A 496 -33.90 21.46 -4.63
C ASP A 496 -34.20 22.34 -3.39
N ASP A 497 -33.69 21.97 -2.22
CA ASP A 497 -33.79 22.80 -1.00
C ASP A 497 -32.90 24.06 -1.08
N LEU A 498 -31.73 23.96 -1.72
CA LEU A 498 -30.86 25.11 -1.99
C LEU A 498 -31.46 26.10 -2.99
N GLU A 499 -32.35 25.68 -3.89
CA GLU A 499 -33.03 26.60 -4.81
C GLU A 499 -33.92 27.61 -4.08
N LYS A 500 -34.48 27.21 -2.93
CA LYS A 500 -35.38 28.03 -2.10
C LYS A 500 -34.63 29.13 -1.33
N ILE A 501 -33.31 29.00 -1.16
CA ILE A 501 -32.49 29.94 -0.39
C ILE A 501 -31.95 31.04 -1.32
N PRO A 502 -32.17 32.34 -1.01
CA PRO A 502 -31.60 33.43 -1.81
C PRO A 502 -30.07 33.45 -1.66
N GLY A 503 -29.35 33.34 -2.79
CA GLY A 503 -27.87 33.40 -2.85
C GLY A 503 -27.16 32.09 -3.22
N SER A 504 -27.84 30.93 -3.18
CA SER A 504 -27.30 29.61 -3.55
C SER A 504 -27.54 29.21 -5.01
N GLN A 505 -28.14 30.08 -5.81
CA GLN A 505 -28.48 29.86 -7.22
C GLN A 505 -27.29 29.42 -8.08
N TRP A 506 -26.07 29.86 -7.75
CA TRP A 506 -24.86 29.43 -8.45
C TRP A 506 -24.55 27.93 -8.26
N VAL A 507 -24.86 27.36 -7.09
CA VAL A 507 -24.66 25.92 -6.81
C VAL A 507 -25.63 25.09 -7.63
N VAL A 508 -26.91 25.50 -7.64
CA VAL A 508 -27.97 24.86 -8.42
C VAL A 508 -27.63 24.89 -9.90
N TRP A 509 -27.16 26.04 -10.41
CA TRP A 509 -26.71 26.18 -11.79
C TRP A 509 -25.56 25.21 -12.15
N ILE A 510 -24.55 25.08 -11.28
CA ILE A 510 -23.44 24.12 -11.48
C ILE A 510 -23.98 22.69 -11.50
N TYR A 511 -24.84 22.32 -10.55
CA TYR A 511 -25.37 20.96 -10.50
C TYR A 511 -26.16 20.59 -11.77
N GLN A 512 -27.09 21.46 -12.18
CA GLN A 512 -27.96 21.21 -13.33
C GLN A 512 -27.20 21.20 -14.66
N ASN A 513 -26.26 22.14 -14.86
CA ASN A 513 -25.59 22.31 -16.16
C ASN A 513 -24.26 21.56 -16.27
N VAL A 514 -23.57 21.31 -15.16
CA VAL A 514 -22.26 20.65 -15.15
C VAL A 514 -22.40 19.20 -14.68
N ILE A 515 -22.87 18.97 -13.46
CA ILE A 515 -22.83 17.61 -12.86
C ILE A 515 -23.82 16.65 -13.51
N ARG A 516 -25.01 17.14 -13.90
CA ARG A 516 -26.02 16.32 -14.60
C ARG A 516 -25.69 16.11 -16.09
N SER A 517 -24.78 16.90 -16.64
CA SER A 517 -24.41 16.80 -18.06
C SER A 517 -23.49 15.61 -18.30
N GLU A 518 -23.84 14.77 -19.28
CA GLU A 518 -22.99 13.65 -19.72
C GLU A 518 -21.61 14.12 -20.20
N ILE A 519 -21.55 15.34 -20.74
CA ILE A 519 -20.33 15.98 -21.25
C ILE A 519 -19.30 16.16 -20.13
N PHE A 520 -19.74 16.40 -18.89
CA PHE A 520 -18.81 16.56 -17.77
C PHE A 520 -18.02 15.29 -17.46
N TYR A 521 -18.69 14.15 -17.44
CA TYR A 521 -18.02 12.86 -17.24
C TYR A 521 -17.09 12.51 -18.40
N PHE A 522 -17.47 12.87 -19.63
CA PHE A 522 -16.60 12.74 -20.81
C PHE A 522 -15.35 13.63 -20.72
N LEU A 523 -15.49 14.88 -20.27
CA LEU A 523 -14.36 15.78 -20.05
C LEU A 523 -13.43 15.29 -18.95
N ILE A 524 -13.97 14.80 -17.83
CA ILE A 524 -13.16 14.20 -16.74
C ILE A 524 -12.40 12.98 -17.26
N THR A 525 -13.05 12.10 -18.01
CA THR A 525 -12.39 10.91 -18.56
C THR A 525 -11.29 11.30 -19.56
N ILE A 526 -11.50 12.32 -20.40
CA ILE A 526 -10.44 12.88 -21.25
C ILE A 526 -9.27 13.42 -20.42
N ILE A 527 -9.54 14.19 -19.37
CA ILE A 527 -8.48 14.74 -18.50
C ILE A 527 -7.68 13.60 -17.87
N ILE A 528 -8.35 12.56 -17.36
CA ILE A 528 -7.69 11.38 -16.79
C ILE A 528 -6.85 10.66 -17.85
N LEU A 529 -7.35 10.48 -19.08
CA LEU A 529 -6.60 9.86 -20.18
C LEU A 529 -5.38 10.68 -20.58
N VAL A 530 -5.50 12.01 -20.64
CA VAL A 530 -4.38 12.92 -20.89
C VAL A 530 -3.33 12.82 -19.78
N ILE A 531 -3.76 12.79 -18.51
CA ILE A 531 -2.86 12.60 -17.37
C ILE A 531 -2.13 11.25 -17.47
N ILE A 532 -2.84 10.16 -17.74
CA ILE A 532 -2.25 8.83 -17.94
C ILE A 532 -1.25 8.85 -19.10
N TYR A 533 -1.60 9.49 -20.21
CA TYR A 533 -0.73 9.63 -21.37
C TYR A 533 0.55 10.43 -21.02
N ILE A 534 0.42 11.55 -20.30
CA ILE A 534 1.56 12.34 -19.83
C ILE A 534 2.45 11.49 -18.90
N PHE A 535 1.87 10.76 -17.94
CA PHE A 535 2.64 9.88 -17.07
C PHE A 535 3.35 8.77 -17.84
N TRP A 536 2.70 8.20 -18.86
CA TRP A 536 3.29 7.21 -19.73
C TRP A 536 4.46 7.79 -20.54
N GLN A 537 4.28 8.97 -21.12
CA GLN A 537 5.35 9.70 -21.83
C GLN A 537 6.51 10.06 -20.91
N VAL A 538 6.25 10.56 -19.70
CA VAL A 538 7.29 10.86 -18.70
C VAL A 538 8.04 9.59 -18.32
N ALA A 539 7.36 8.46 -18.16
CA ALA A 539 8.00 7.18 -17.89
C ALA A 539 8.89 6.75 -19.07
N GLN A 540 8.42 6.92 -20.31
CA GLN A 540 9.17 6.56 -21.50
C GLN A 540 10.39 7.47 -21.73
N GLY A 541 10.23 8.79 -21.66
CA GLY A 541 11.33 9.74 -21.80
C GLY A 541 12.40 9.58 -20.72
N ARG A 542 12.01 9.20 -19.49
CA ARG A 542 12.97 8.84 -18.45
C ARG A 542 13.79 7.59 -18.80
N LYS A 543 13.23 6.60 -19.51
CA LYS A 543 14.01 5.44 -19.98
C LYS A 543 15.04 5.87 -21.02
N GLU A 544 14.63 6.68 -21.99
CA GLU A 544 15.56 7.18 -23.02
C GLU A 544 16.68 8.03 -22.41
N LEU A 545 16.36 8.93 -21.47
CA LEU A 545 17.36 9.73 -20.76
C LEU A 545 18.37 8.85 -20.00
N ILE A 546 17.90 7.78 -19.34
CA ILE A 546 18.78 6.80 -18.68
C ILE A 546 19.67 6.08 -19.71
N GLY A 547 19.14 5.75 -20.88
CA GLY A 547 19.88 5.18 -22.01
C GLY A 547 21.02 6.09 -22.47
N LEU A 548 20.73 7.38 -22.67
CA LEU A 548 21.71 8.38 -23.07
C LEU A 548 22.79 8.63 -22.00
N LEU A 549 22.39 8.76 -20.73
CA LEU A 549 23.33 8.89 -19.62
C LEU A 549 24.28 7.69 -19.52
N ARG A 550 23.78 6.48 -19.79
CA ARG A 550 24.65 5.29 -19.86
C ARG A 550 25.63 5.36 -21.01
N GLN A 551 25.20 5.76 -22.20
CA GLN A 551 26.11 5.94 -23.34
C GLN A 551 27.20 6.96 -23.01
N GLN A 552 26.85 8.07 -22.35
CA GLN A 552 27.82 9.05 -21.88
C GLN A 552 28.81 8.46 -20.87
N ILE A 553 28.35 7.68 -19.89
CA ILE A 553 29.23 6.99 -18.92
C ILE A 553 30.18 6.03 -19.64
N VAL A 554 29.68 5.25 -20.61
CA VAL A 554 30.53 4.35 -21.40
C VAL A 554 31.58 5.16 -22.17
N ASN A 555 31.19 6.24 -22.84
CA ASN A 555 32.10 7.09 -23.60
C ASN A 555 33.18 7.74 -22.71
N VAL A 556 32.82 8.24 -21.53
CA VAL A 556 33.78 8.79 -20.55
C VAL A 556 34.72 7.68 -20.04
N SER A 557 34.22 6.48 -19.75
CA SER A 557 35.07 5.37 -19.30
C SER A 557 36.03 4.85 -20.37
N VAL A 558 35.68 5.00 -21.65
CA VAL A 558 36.58 4.71 -22.78
C VAL A 558 37.65 5.79 -22.89
N PHE A 559 37.29 7.06 -22.68
CA PHE A 559 38.23 8.17 -22.66
C PHE A 559 39.23 8.10 -21.50
N GLU A 560 38.82 7.68 -20.30
CA GLU A 560 39.72 7.48 -19.14
C GLU A 560 40.64 6.25 -19.29
N LYS A 561 40.23 5.24 -20.06
CA LYS A 561 41.10 4.09 -20.40
C LYS A 561 42.09 4.39 -21.51
N CYS A 562 41.85 5.42 -22.32
CA CYS A 562 42.75 5.82 -23.41
C CYS A 562 44.13 6.32 -22.94
N PRO A 563 44.27 7.15 -21.89
CA PRO A 563 45.59 7.53 -21.37
C PRO A 563 46.29 6.39 -20.61
N LEU A 564 45.56 5.46 -20.00
CA LEU A 564 46.14 4.31 -19.28
C LEU A 564 46.69 3.23 -20.22
N LYS A 565 46.09 3.04 -21.41
CA LYS A 565 46.58 2.11 -22.43
C LYS A 565 47.93 2.53 -23.03
N LEU A 566 48.19 3.83 -23.16
CA LEU A 566 49.49 4.32 -23.62
C LEU A 566 50.60 4.08 -22.59
N SER A 567 50.33 4.27 -21.29
CA SER A 567 51.36 4.04 -20.25
C SER A 567 51.70 2.57 -20.05
N LEU A 568 50.73 1.65 -20.22
CA LEU A 568 50.95 0.21 -20.06
C LEU A 568 51.65 -0.44 -21.25
N SER A 569 51.49 0.08 -22.48
CA SER A 569 52.27 -0.42 -23.63
C SER A 569 53.73 0.03 -23.57
N GLU A 570 54.02 1.23 -23.04
CA GLU A 570 55.40 1.69 -22.85
C GLU A 570 56.08 1.00 -21.66
N LEU A 571 55.37 0.70 -20.56
CA LEU A 571 55.91 -0.07 -19.44
C LEU A 571 56.19 -1.54 -19.79
N PHE A 572 55.44 -2.15 -20.71
CA PHE A 572 55.70 -3.52 -21.17
C PHE A 572 56.90 -3.60 -22.15
N PHE A 573 57.21 -2.52 -22.86
CA PHE A 573 58.35 -2.46 -23.78
C PHE A 573 59.68 -2.22 -23.03
N PHE A 574 59.64 -1.63 -21.84
CA PHE A 574 60.82 -1.39 -21.00
C PHE A 574 61.26 -2.60 -20.18
N PHE A 575 60.40 -3.62 -20.00
CA PHE A 575 60.71 -4.85 -19.25
C PHE A 575 61.21 -6.01 -20.13
N LEU A 576 61.31 -5.81 -21.45
CA LEU A 576 61.72 -6.82 -22.43
C LEU A 576 63.02 -6.44 -23.18
N LYS A 577 63.83 -5.58 -22.57
CA LYS A 577 65.23 -5.33 -22.90
C LYS A 577 66.03 -5.28 -21.60
#